data_AF-A0AAJ3NNB9-F1
#
_entry.id   AF-A0AAJ3NNB9-F1
#
_cell.length_a   1.000
_cell.length_b   1.000
_cell.length_c   1.000
_cell.angle_alpha   90.00
_cell.angle_beta   90.00
_cell.angle_gamma   90.00
#
_symmetry.space_group_name_H-M   'P 1'
#
loop_
_entity.id
_entity.type
_entity.pdbx_description
1 polymer ?
#
loop_
_entity_poly.entity_id
_entity_poly.type
_entity_poly.pdbx_seq_one_letter_code
_entity_poly.pdbx_strand_id
1 'polypeptide(L)'
;MAIFGRITARQRLRRATRESLSIPAFSSPIDCTPWVTGGLWPAGLSTVDPETASIAAYLKDDLERIARSANDELKVIKRSGLADPARKAEEARVIEEGRARAVRRVESTIRQLEAIRAQPGPVEPEHAERDPEATQVIPATSAAESAATAPAEAAPERRWRAAEPGRRRTEPAPVTDDHVAAMTDAPIDDTQGIPAVTDLPPAAAAAEPRRDVTDSGRHRAVEPAAAEEERADTGERATAIPPMPEPGRGREFDIDRLNLLLEFVVRQEPRLNWAAGERADGTTVVVTDLAHGWVPPGISLPAGVGLLEPGRRSGKATEMIGDTTRVVRYAPGDSLRRSAGLAALKASLEPRELPEIDDLGGALNTATRRREGLPRIVHAMASTAAAGTRIADQEVDVLRVHLDTARYQLLVQFPDVDPALLLDCLLLAATEAFVVGDITSANYHLRWFQTLEASPSP
;
A
#
# COMPACT_ATOMS: atom_id res chain seq x y z
N MET A 1 10.23 14.52 55.44
CA MET A 1 10.95 15.05 54.26
C MET A 1 11.00 14.14 53.03
N ALA A 2 11.00 12.80 53.14
CA ALA A 2 11.30 11.89 52.00
C ALA A 2 10.30 11.85 50.81
N ILE A 3 9.14 12.51 50.88
CA ILE A 3 8.07 12.39 49.86
C ILE A 3 8.30 13.34 48.67
N PHE A 4 8.75 14.58 48.91
CA PHE A 4 8.98 15.58 47.86
C PHE A 4 10.09 15.18 46.86
N GLY A 5 11.12 14.46 47.32
CA GLY A 5 12.17 13.92 46.44
C GLY A 5 11.66 12.86 45.44
N ARG A 6 10.62 12.09 45.81
CA ARG A 6 10.04 11.07 44.91
C ARG A 6 9.16 11.69 43.83
N ILE A 7 8.44 12.77 44.13
CA ILE A 7 7.60 13.50 43.17
C ILE A 7 8.47 14.19 42.11
N THR A 8 9.51 14.89 42.55
CA THR A 8 10.46 15.56 41.65
C THR A 8 11.25 14.58 40.78
N ALA A 9 11.67 13.42 41.34
CA ALA A 9 12.26 12.34 40.53
C ALA A 9 11.29 11.80 39.47
N ARG A 10 10.00 11.58 39.83
CA ARG A 10 8.98 11.06 38.90
C ARG A 10 8.59 12.08 37.83
N GLN A 11 8.64 13.38 38.14
CA GLN A 11 8.47 14.47 37.17
C GLN A 11 9.67 14.59 36.23
N ARG A 12 10.91 14.51 36.75
CA ARG A 12 12.13 14.47 35.92
C ARG A 12 12.14 13.25 35.00
N LEU A 13 11.75 12.07 35.49
CA LEU A 13 11.61 10.87 34.68
C LEU A 13 10.58 11.09 33.56
N ARG A 14 9.37 11.55 33.87
CA ARG A 14 8.33 11.88 32.87
C ARG A 14 8.77 12.93 31.85
N ARG A 15 9.57 13.92 32.27
CA ARG A 15 10.15 14.93 31.39
C ARG A 15 11.17 14.30 30.44
N ALA A 16 12.09 13.48 30.95
CA ALA A 16 13.04 12.72 30.14
C ALA A 16 12.36 11.70 29.21
N THR A 17 11.24 11.08 29.63
CA THR A 17 10.43 10.21 28.73
C THR A 17 9.79 11.02 27.61
N ARG A 18 9.25 12.21 27.91
CA ARG A 18 8.66 13.09 26.90
C ARG A 18 9.70 13.72 25.97
N GLU A 19 10.90 14.02 26.47
CA GLU A 19 12.05 14.48 25.69
C GLU A 19 12.66 13.34 24.84
N SER A 20 12.64 12.08 25.30
CA SER A 20 13.05 10.92 24.48
C SER A 20 12.00 10.50 23.44
N LEU A 21 10.71 10.71 23.70
CA LEU A 21 9.64 10.59 22.70
C LEU A 21 9.62 11.76 21.69
N SER A 22 10.34 12.85 21.98
CA SER A 22 10.59 13.95 21.05
C SER A 22 11.81 13.70 20.14
N ILE A 23 12.62 12.67 20.41
CA ILE A 23 13.62 12.19 19.47
C ILE A 23 12.86 11.48 18.35
N PRO A 24 12.95 11.93 17.08
CA PRO A 24 12.24 11.27 15.99
C PRO A 24 12.72 9.83 15.88
N ALA A 25 11.80 8.88 16.04
CA ALA A 25 12.10 7.47 15.80
C ALA A 25 12.71 7.30 14.40
N PHE A 26 13.68 6.38 14.29
CA PHE A 26 14.38 6.06 13.04
C PHE A 26 13.37 5.65 11.97
N SER A 27 12.93 6.63 11.18
CA SER A 27 12.02 6.44 10.07
C SER A 27 12.87 6.10 8.86
N SER A 28 12.67 4.89 8.34
CA SER A 28 13.35 4.33 7.17
C SER A 28 13.46 5.34 6.02
N PRO A 29 14.50 5.26 5.18
CA PRO A 29 14.53 6.04 3.94
C PRO A 29 13.28 5.72 3.12
N ILE A 30 12.41 6.71 2.95
CA ILE A 30 11.29 6.63 2.02
C ILE A 30 11.92 6.76 0.64
N ASP A 31 12.24 5.63 0.02
CA ASP A 31 12.60 5.60 -1.38
C ASP A 31 11.31 5.67 -2.21
N CYS A 32 11.05 6.84 -2.81
CA CYS A 32 9.87 7.06 -3.62
C CYS A 32 10.00 6.57 -5.08
N THR A 33 11.14 6.00 -5.46
CA THR A 33 11.39 5.45 -6.81
C THR A 33 10.24 4.56 -7.33
N PRO A 34 9.65 3.64 -6.53
CA PRO A 34 8.53 2.81 -7.00
C PRO A 34 7.27 3.61 -7.34
N TRP A 35 6.95 4.68 -6.61
CA TRP A 35 5.76 5.52 -6.88
C TRP A 35 5.99 6.52 -8.02
N VAL A 36 7.23 6.97 -8.21
CA VAL A 36 7.62 7.93 -9.26
C VAL A 36 7.81 7.25 -10.62
N THR A 37 8.40 6.05 -10.66
CA THR A 37 8.79 5.37 -11.92
C THR A 37 8.05 4.06 -12.21
N GLY A 38 7.34 3.51 -11.23
CA GLY A 38 6.68 2.20 -11.34
C GLY A 38 5.68 2.12 -12.49
N GLY A 39 5.89 1.12 -13.37
CA GLY A 39 5.01 0.86 -14.52
C GLY A 39 5.10 1.86 -15.66
N LEU A 40 6.07 2.79 -15.65
CA LEU A 40 6.23 3.81 -16.70
C LEU A 40 7.13 3.38 -17.87
N TRP A 41 7.72 2.18 -17.84
CA TRP A 41 8.63 1.73 -18.90
C TRP A 41 7.89 1.37 -20.20
N PRO A 42 8.28 1.90 -21.37
CA PRO A 42 7.63 1.56 -22.64
C PRO A 42 7.84 0.11 -23.07
N ALA A 43 6.77 -0.57 -23.44
CA ALA A 43 6.83 -1.91 -24.04
C ALA A 43 7.74 -1.93 -25.30
N GLY A 44 7.68 -0.88 -26.12
CA GLY A 44 8.52 -0.73 -27.32
C GLY A 44 10.03 -0.52 -27.07
N LEU A 45 10.45 -0.33 -25.80
CA LEU A 45 11.84 -0.29 -25.36
C LEU A 45 12.20 -1.51 -24.48
N SER A 46 11.33 -2.52 -24.42
CA SER A 46 11.56 -3.76 -23.65
C SER A 46 12.24 -4.86 -24.49
N THR A 47 12.34 -4.66 -25.82
CA THR A 47 13.10 -5.51 -26.75
C THR A 47 14.36 -4.79 -27.20
N VAL A 48 15.52 -5.44 -27.09
CA VAL A 48 16.82 -4.81 -27.37
C VAL A 48 17.09 -4.79 -28.87
N ASP A 49 16.77 -3.66 -29.50
CA ASP A 49 17.21 -3.30 -30.84
C ASP A 49 18.39 -2.32 -30.74
N PRO A 50 19.54 -2.57 -31.41
CA PRO A 50 20.69 -1.65 -31.39
C PRO A 50 20.36 -0.20 -31.76
N GLU A 51 19.33 0.05 -32.59
CA GLU A 51 18.91 1.41 -32.96
C GLU A 51 18.22 2.15 -31.79
N THR A 52 17.59 1.41 -30.86
CA THR A 52 16.84 1.98 -29.73
C THR A 52 17.60 1.94 -28.40
N ALA A 53 18.71 1.21 -28.33
CA ALA A 53 19.47 0.99 -27.09
C ALA A 53 19.97 2.28 -26.43
N SER A 54 20.40 3.27 -27.22
CA SER A 54 20.84 4.59 -26.72
C SER A 54 19.70 5.40 -26.10
N ILE A 55 18.51 5.32 -26.69
CA ILE A 55 17.29 5.99 -26.23
C ILE A 55 16.77 5.33 -24.95
N ALA A 56 16.81 3.99 -24.89
CA ALA A 56 16.48 3.24 -23.67
C ALA A 56 17.41 3.60 -22.51
N ALA A 57 18.73 3.62 -22.73
CA ALA A 57 19.71 4.02 -21.72
C ALA A 57 19.44 5.44 -21.21
N TYR A 58 19.23 6.42 -22.11
CA TYR A 58 18.92 7.80 -21.73
C TYR A 58 17.62 7.91 -20.92
N LEU A 59 16.56 7.19 -21.32
CA LEU A 59 15.28 7.21 -20.58
C LEU A 59 15.45 6.63 -19.18
N LYS A 60 16.22 5.54 -19.03
CA LYS A 60 16.52 4.94 -17.73
C LYS A 60 17.26 5.92 -16.82
N ASP A 61 18.35 6.52 -17.31
CA ASP A 61 19.14 7.50 -16.55
C ASP A 61 18.30 8.70 -16.09
N ASP A 62 17.35 9.14 -16.93
CA ASP A 62 16.47 10.26 -16.62
C ASP A 62 15.37 9.91 -15.61
N LEU A 63 14.76 8.73 -15.72
CA LEU A 63 13.81 8.23 -14.71
C LEU A 63 14.50 8.05 -13.34
N GLU A 64 15.72 7.49 -13.32
CA GLU A 64 16.54 7.40 -12.10
C GLU A 64 16.95 8.79 -11.57
N ARG A 65 17.17 9.78 -12.44
CA ARG A 65 17.45 11.17 -12.05
C ARG A 65 16.24 11.85 -11.43
N ILE A 66 15.05 11.66 -12.00
CA ILE A 66 13.78 12.21 -11.48
C ILE A 66 13.47 11.59 -10.12
N ALA A 67 13.61 10.28 -9.96
CA ALA A 67 13.42 9.59 -8.69
C ALA A 67 14.42 10.04 -7.61
N ARG A 68 15.71 10.23 -7.96
CA ARG A 68 16.72 10.79 -7.05
C ARG A 68 16.38 12.22 -6.61
N SER A 69 15.94 13.09 -7.53
CA SER A 69 15.50 14.45 -7.20
C SER A 69 14.35 14.44 -6.19
N ALA A 70 13.30 13.67 -6.45
CA ALA A 70 12.16 13.55 -5.54
C ALA A 70 12.59 13.02 -4.16
N ASN A 71 13.46 12.00 -4.12
CA ASN A 71 14.04 11.47 -2.88
C ASN A 71 14.87 12.52 -2.10
N ASP A 72 15.58 13.41 -2.77
CA ASP A 72 16.33 14.49 -2.12
C ASP A 72 15.42 15.63 -1.62
N GLU A 73 14.36 15.97 -2.36
CA GLU A 73 13.31 16.90 -1.93
C GLU A 73 12.59 16.37 -0.67
N LEU A 74 12.24 15.07 -0.62
CA LEU A 74 11.67 14.42 0.57
C LEU A 74 12.62 14.46 1.78
N LYS A 75 13.94 14.31 1.59
CA LYS A 75 14.94 14.47 2.68
C LYS A 75 14.97 15.90 3.23
N VAL A 76 14.72 16.92 2.41
CA VAL A 76 14.63 18.31 2.85
C VAL A 76 13.34 18.56 3.64
N ILE A 77 12.20 18.09 3.13
CA ILE A 77 10.89 18.18 3.81
C ILE A 77 10.91 17.50 5.19
N LYS A 78 11.58 16.34 5.30
CA LYS A 78 11.76 15.63 6.57
C LYS A 78 12.61 16.40 7.60
N ARG A 79 13.43 17.36 7.16
CA ARG A 79 14.33 18.18 8.01
C ARG A 79 13.78 19.58 8.32
N SER A 80 12.67 20.00 7.69
CA SER A 80 12.15 21.38 7.82
C SER A 80 11.33 21.65 9.08
N GLY A 81 11.06 20.63 9.91
CA GLY A 81 10.29 20.78 11.15
C GLY A 81 8.79 20.99 10.96
N LEU A 82 8.26 20.76 9.74
CA LEU A 82 6.83 20.86 9.44
C LEU A 82 5.99 19.90 10.30
N ALA A 83 4.85 20.41 10.77
CA ALA A 83 3.83 19.63 11.45
C ALA A 83 3.32 18.48 10.55
N ASP A 84 3.07 17.32 11.15
CA ASP A 84 2.72 16.07 10.48
C ASP A 84 1.72 16.15 9.30
N PRO A 85 0.55 16.83 9.40
CA PRO A 85 -0.39 16.91 8.28
C PRO A 85 0.16 17.76 7.11
N ALA A 86 0.86 18.85 7.40
CA ALA A 86 1.49 19.70 6.37
C ALA A 86 2.68 18.98 5.71
N ARG A 87 3.47 18.24 6.50
CA ARG A 87 4.57 17.42 6.00
C ARG A 87 4.07 16.35 5.03
N LYS A 88 3.03 15.58 5.41
CA LYS A 88 2.42 14.55 4.53
C LYS A 88 1.86 15.13 3.24
N ALA A 89 1.25 16.31 3.28
CA ALA A 89 0.72 16.98 2.08
C ALA A 89 1.85 17.38 1.11
N GLU A 90 2.96 17.91 1.62
CA GLU A 90 4.12 18.29 0.80
C GLU A 90 4.88 17.06 0.26
N GLU A 91 5.01 16.00 1.07
CA GLU A 91 5.56 14.70 0.64
C GLU A 91 4.75 14.11 -0.53
N ALA A 92 3.41 14.14 -0.44
CA ALA A 92 2.53 13.70 -1.52
C ALA A 92 2.67 14.58 -2.79
N ARG A 93 2.82 15.90 -2.64
CA ARG A 93 3.02 16.82 -3.78
C ARG A 93 4.31 16.50 -4.54
N VAL A 94 5.41 16.24 -3.84
CA VAL A 94 6.70 15.88 -4.46
C VAL A 94 6.62 14.56 -5.23
N ILE A 95 5.92 13.56 -4.69
CA ILE A 95 5.73 12.27 -5.36
C ILE A 95 4.90 12.43 -6.64
N GLU A 96 3.77 13.15 -6.58
CA GLU A 96 2.92 13.38 -7.74
C GLU A 96 3.62 14.25 -8.80
N GLU A 97 4.36 15.28 -8.41
CA GLU A 97 5.13 16.08 -9.35
C GLU A 97 6.27 15.28 -10.00
N GLY A 98 7.00 14.48 -9.22
CA GLY A 98 8.02 13.57 -9.71
C GLY A 98 7.45 12.58 -10.74
N ARG A 99 6.31 11.98 -10.43
CA ARG A 99 5.58 11.08 -11.34
C ARG A 99 5.13 11.79 -12.61
N ALA A 100 4.58 13.01 -12.50
CA ALA A 100 4.16 13.79 -13.66
C ALA A 100 5.35 14.21 -14.55
N ARG A 101 6.53 14.51 -13.96
CA ARG A 101 7.79 14.72 -14.71
C ARG A 101 8.22 13.42 -15.44
N ALA A 102 8.15 12.27 -14.77
CA ALA A 102 8.49 10.97 -15.35
C ALA A 102 7.57 10.57 -16.52
N VAL A 103 6.25 10.72 -16.38
CA VAL A 103 5.26 10.49 -17.45
C VAL A 103 5.56 11.36 -18.68
N ARG A 104 5.74 12.67 -18.50
CA ARG A 104 6.09 13.58 -19.62
C ARG A 104 7.38 13.17 -20.33
N ARG A 105 8.37 12.63 -19.60
CA ARG A 105 9.63 12.17 -20.20
C ARG A 105 9.43 10.90 -21.03
N VAL A 106 8.62 9.97 -20.54
CA VAL A 106 8.21 8.77 -21.29
C VAL A 106 7.44 9.13 -22.55
N GLU A 107 6.43 10.01 -22.46
CA GLU A 107 5.67 10.51 -23.62
C GLU A 107 6.55 11.26 -24.65
N SER A 108 7.54 12.00 -24.17
CA SER A 108 8.55 12.65 -25.04
C SER A 108 9.43 11.61 -25.76
N THR A 109 9.74 10.50 -25.10
CA THR A 109 10.60 9.44 -25.64
C THR A 109 9.84 8.56 -26.63
N ILE A 110 8.56 8.25 -26.36
CA ILE A 110 7.67 7.56 -27.29
C ILE A 110 7.53 8.37 -28.59
N ARG A 111 7.25 9.67 -28.49
CA ARG A 111 7.20 10.58 -29.67
C ARG A 111 8.53 10.64 -30.44
N GLN A 112 9.67 10.56 -29.75
CA GLN A 112 10.99 10.50 -30.39
C GLN A 112 11.18 9.18 -31.16
N LEU A 113 10.74 8.04 -30.61
CA LEU A 113 10.79 6.73 -31.27
C LEU A 113 9.86 6.68 -32.48
N GLU A 114 8.65 7.24 -32.38
CA GLU A 114 7.72 7.38 -33.50
C GLU A 114 8.31 8.25 -34.62
N ALA A 115 8.94 9.37 -34.27
CA ALA A 115 9.61 10.25 -35.24
C ALA A 115 10.86 9.62 -35.90
N ILE A 116 11.55 8.69 -35.24
CA ILE A 116 12.64 7.91 -35.85
C ILE A 116 12.07 6.85 -36.79
N ARG A 117 11.05 6.11 -36.36
CA ARG A 117 10.37 5.09 -37.19
C ARG A 117 9.63 5.65 -38.39
N ALA A 118 9.26 6.93 -38.36
CA ALA A 118 8.59 7.64 -39.46
C ALA A 118 9.55 8.30 -40.46
N GLN A 119 10.88 8.22 -40.25
CA GLN A 119 11.84 8.71 -41.25
C GLN A 119 11.94 7.71 -42.43
N PRO A 120 11.77 8.15 -43.69
CA PRO A 120 12.09 7.32 -44.83
C PRO A 120 13.60 7.03 -44.85
N GLY A 121 13.98 5.79 -45.12
CA GLY A 121 15.39 5.41 -45.28
C GLY A 121 16.08 6.18 -46.41
N PRO A 122 17.43 6.23 -46.43
CA PRO A 122 18.16 6.91 -47.49
C PRO A 122 17.75 6.36 -48.86
N VAL A 123 17.24 7.23 -49.73
CA VAL A 123 17.00 6.86 -51.13
C VAL A 123 18.37 6.71 -51.78
N GLU A 124 18.76 5.46 -52.00
CA GLU A 124 19.97 5.09 -52.73
C GLU A 124 19.89 5.68 -54.14
N PRO A 125 20.86 6.49 -54.59
CA PRO A 125 20.83 7.05 -55.94
C PRO A 125 21.02 5.92 -56.95
N GLU A 126 20.02 5.74 -57.84
CA GLU A 126 20.06 4.75 -58.90
C GLU A 126 21.33 4.92 -59.75
N HIS A 127 22.05 3.82 -59.94
CA HIS A 127 23.26 3.80 -60.77
C HIS A 127 22.88 3.94 -62.24
N ALA A 128 23.15 5.12 -62.82
CA ALA A 128 23.27 5.27 -64.27
C ALA A 128 24.70 4.94 -64.69
N GLU A 129 24.89 3.81 -65.38
CA GLU A 129 26.20 3.39 -65.91
C GLU A 129 26.72 4.38 -66.97
N ARG A 130 27.96 4.91 -66.79
CA ARG A 130 28.89 5.01 -67.92
C ARG A 130 30.38 5.22 -67.56
N ASP A 131 31.20 4.48 -68.32
CA ASP A 131 32.62 4.68 -68.70
C ASP A 131 33.74 4.70 -67.62
N PRO A 132 34.58 3.64 -67.56
CA PRO A 132 35.73 3.56 -66.66
C PRO A 132 37.06 4.00 -67.34
N GLU A 133 37.26 5.30 -67.57
CA GLU A 133 38.61 5.81 -67.92
C GLU A 133 38.84 7.29 -67.50
N ALA A 134 39.06 7.53 -66.19
CA ALA A 134 39.52 8.82 -65.68
C ALA A 134 40.40 8.66 -64.42
N THR A 135 41.70 8.53 -64.67
CA THR A 135 42.80 8.45 -63.69
C THR A 135 43.11 9.82 -63.04
N GLN A 136 43.70 9.83 -61.82
CA GLN A 136 44.27 10.98 -61.05
C GLN A 136 43.26 11.93 -60.33
N VAL A 137 43.56 12.58 -59.19
CA VAL A 137 44.70 12.52 -58.23
C VAL A 137 44.27 13.04 -56.84
N ILE A 138 44.92 12.58 -55.77
CA ILE A 138 44.80 13.15 -54.40
C ILE A 138 45.78 14.31 -54.23
N PRO A 139 45.36 15.53 -53.83
CA PRO A 139 46.29 16.55 -53.35
C PRO A 139 46.49 16.40 -51.84
N ALA A 140 47.67 15.95 -51.43
CA ALA A 140 48.20 16.19 -50.10
C ALA A 140 49.15 17.40 -50.16
N THR A 141 49.03 18.35 -49.22
CA THR A 141 50.04 19.39 -48.97
C THR A 141 50.29 19.53 -47.48
N SER A 142 51.52 19.86 -47.10
CA SER A 142 51.99 19.93 -45.70
C SER A 142 53.01 21.05 -45.55
N ALA A 143 52.98 21.77 -44.41
CA ALA A 143 53.97 22.71 -43.85
C ALA A 143 54.40 23.92 -44.73
N ALA A 144 54.66 25.13 -44.22
CA ALA A 144 55.29 25.53 -42.96
C ALA A 144 55.05 27.03 -42.61
N GLU A 145 55.34 27.40 -41.35
CA GLU A 145 55.94 28.68 -40.84
C GLU A 145 55.53 30.09 -41.39
N SER A 146 55.42 31.18 -40.59
CA SER A 146 55.65 31.40 -39.14
C SER A 146 55.04 32.75 -38.66
N ALA A 147 55.03 32.94 -37.32
CA ALA A 147 55.05 34.21 -36.57
C ALA A 147 53.82 35.15 -36.46
N ALA A 148 53.32 35.22 -35.22
CA ALA A 148 53.14 36.44 -34.39
C ALA A 148 51.72 36.93 -34.00
N THR A 149 51.52 36.96 -32.68
CA THR A 149 50.61 37.81 -31.86
C THR A 149 49.34 37.14 -31.31
N ALA A 150 49.31 37.02 -29.99
CA ALA A 150 48.21 36.61 -29.12
C ALA A 150 47.61 37.89 -28.44
N PRO A 151 46.50 37.85 -27.64
CA PRO A 151 45.90 36.66 -27.05
C PRO A 151 44.36 36.56 -26.95
N ALA A 152 43.92 35.29 -26.84
CA ALA A 152 42.89 34.75 -25.95
C ALA A 152 41.46 35.34 -25.90
N GLU A 153 40.50 34.52 -26.34
CA GLU A 153 39.31 34.23 -25.52
C GLU A 153 38.95 32.74 -25.68
N ALA A 154 38.72 32.02 -24.57
CA ALA A 154 38.53 30.57 -24.55
C ALA A 154 37.47 30.13 -23.53
N ALA A 155 36.85 28.98 -23.81
CA ALA A 155 35.65 28.44 -23.18
C ALA A 155 35.66 28.32 -21.64
N PRO A 156 34.48 28.41 -20.98
CA PRO A 156 34.35 28.14 -19.55
C PRO A 156 34.06 26.65 -19.26
N GLU A 157 35.08 25.89 -18.91
CA GLU A 157 34.89 24.67 -18.11
C GLU A 157 34.40 25.03 -16.70
N ARG A 158 33.37 24.35 -16.19
CA ARG A 158 32.92 24.51 -14.79
C ARG A 158 33.35 23.33 -13.93
N ARG A 159 34.53 23.48 -13.31
CA ARG A 159 35.07 22.55 -12.30
C ARG A 159 34.71 23.03 -10.89
N TRP A 160 34.22 22.10 -10.07
CA TRP A 160 33.84 22.31 -8.68
C TRP A 160 34.99 22.81 -7.79
N ARG A 161 34.68 23.63 -6.78
CA ARG A 161 35.58 23.89 -5.65
C ARG A 161 34.79 23.96 -4.34
N ALA A 162 35.26 23.24 -3.33
CA ALA A 162 34.76 23.32 -1.96
C ALA A 162 35.24 24.61 -1.27
N ALA A 163 34.56 25.01 -0.20
CA ALA A 163 34.95 26.13 0.65
C ALA A 163 35.15 25.66 2.10
N GLU A 164 36.35 25.87 2.64
CA GLU A 164 36.63 25.74 4.07
C GLU A 164 36.28 27.05 4.80
N PRO A 165 35.72 27.00 6.02
CA PRO A 165 35.58 28.18 6.86
C PRO A 165 36.86 28.45 7.68
N GLY A 166 37.36 29.68 7.58
CA GLY A 166 38.58 30.12 8.26
C GLY A 166 38.45 30.30 9.78
N ARG A 167 39.58 30.18 10.48
CA ARG A 167 39.68 30.30 11.94
C ARG A 167 39.42 31.73 12.43
N ARG A 168 38.63 31.88 13.50
CA ARG A 168 38.81 32.97 14.47
C ARG A 168 39.00 32.39 15.86
N ARG A 169 39.89 33.04 16.61
CA ARG A 169 40.40 32.66 17.93
C ARG A 169 39.95 33.73 18.92
N THR A 170 39.33 33.31 20.02
CA THR A 170 39.05 34.17 21.18
C THR A 170 39.39 33.38 22.43
N GLU A 171 40.13 34.00 23.34
CA GLU A 171 40.70 33.36 24.52
C GLU A 171 39.76 33.41 25.74
N PRO A 172 39.90 32.50 26.72
CA PRO A 172 39.06 32.47 27.93
C PRO A 172 39.77 33.01 29.19
N ALA A 173 39.05 33.71 30.07
CA ALA A 173 39.35 33.93 31.49
C ALA A 173 38.23 34.76 32.17
N PRO A 174 38.10 34.76 33.50
CA PRO A 174 38.28 33.65 34.45
C PRO A 174 37.06 33.47 35.39
N VAL A 175 37.14 32.49 36.31
CA VAL A 175 36.19 32.27 37.39
C VAL A 175 36.59 33.08 38.63
N THR A 176 35.61 33.65 39.34
CA THR A 176 35.71 34.00 40.77
C THR A 176 34.42 33.61 41.48
N ASP A 177 34.56 32.77 42.51
CA ASP A 177 33.55 32.62 43.56
C ASP A 177 33.49 33.90 44.42
N ASP A 178 32.34 34.13 45.07
CA ASP A 178 32.16 34.01 46.54
C ASP A 178 31.07 34.99 47.07
N HIS A 179 30.57 34.68 48.27
CA HIS A 179 29.75 35.47 49.21
C HIS A 179 28.20 35.46 49.16
N VAL A 180 27.66 34.50 49.92
CA VAL A 180 26.63 34.59 50.99
C VAL A 180 25.49 35.64 50.99
N ALA A 181 24.28 35.07 51.18
CA ALA A 181 23.23 35.44 52.14
C ALA A 181 22.43 36.76 51.99
N ALA A 182 21.12 36.61 51.80
CA ALA A 182 20.12 37.22 52.69
C ALA A 182 18.78 36.45 52.63
N MET A 183 18.25 36.12 53.80
CA MET A 183 16.89 35.61 54.00
C MET A 183 16.12 36.75 54.66
N THR A 184 14.94 37.12 54.15
CA THR A 184 14.06 38.09 54.82
C THR A 184 12.62 37.59 54.79
N ASP A 185 11.97 37.74 55.94
CA ASP A 185 10.71 37.12 56.30
C ASP A 185 9.50 38.07 56.13
N ALA A 186 8.32 37.46 55.98
CA ALA A 186 7.00 37.94 56.43
C ALA A 186 6.23 39.02 55.61
N PRO A 187 4.92 39.26 55.90
CA PRO A 187 3.82 38.28 55.85
C PRO A 187 2.47 38.83 55.28
N ILE A 188 1.49 37.93 55.03
CA ILE A 188 0.01 38.19 55.03
C ILE A 188 -0.58 39.07 53.89
N ASP A 189 -1.80 38.86 53.36
CA ASP A 189 -2.65 37.65 53.17
C ASP A 189 -3.82 38.00 52.18
N ASP A 190 -5.05 37.54 52.45
CA ASP A 190 -6.38 37.90 51.93
C ASP A 190 -6.92 37.23 50.64
N THR A 191 -7.66 36.14 50.87
CA THR A 191 -9.10 36.00 50.55
C THR A 191 -9.62 36.60 49.23
N GLN A 192 -10.03 35.75 48.28
CA GLN A 192 -11.41 35.70 47.74
C GLN A 192 -11.70 34.35 47.06
N GLY A 193 -12.88 33.79 47.33
CA GLY A 193 -13.43 32.64 46.61
C GLY A 193 -14.96 32.69 46.63
N ILE A 194 -15.61 32.38 45.50
CA ILE A 194 -17.08 32.30 45.34
C ILE A 194 -17.42 31.25 44.25
N PRO A 195 -18.67 30.77 44.08
CA PRO A 195 -18.97 29.37 44.38
C PRO A 195 -19.66 28.60 43.24
N ALA A 196 -20.16 27.39 43.52
CA ALA A 196 -21.09 26.65 42.67
C ALA A 196 -22.56 26.89 43.08
N VAL A 197 -23.46 26.98 42.10
CA VAL A 197 -24.93 26.85 42.26
C VAL A 197 -25.50 26.13 41.02
N THR A 198 -26.59 25.39 41.20
CA THR A 198 -27.22 24.46 40.23
C THR A 198 -28.59 24.96 39.74
N ASP A 199 -29.08 24.35 38.64
CA ASP A 199 -30.49 24.13 38.22
C ASP A 199 -31.22 25.09 37.24
N LEU A 200 -31.57 24.48 36.08
CA LEU A 200 -32.82 24.44 35.25
C LEU A 200 -33.90 25.55 35.39
N PRO A 201 -34.72 25.89 34.35
CA PRO A 201 -35.29 25.02 33.28
C PRO A 201 -35.39 25.66 31.85
N PRO A 202 -36.03 25.03 30.82
CA PRO A 202 -36.06 25.54 29.43
C PRO A 202 -37.40 26.20 28.99
N ALA A 203 -37.35 27.17 28.07
CA ALA A 203 -38.53 27.75 27.39
C ALA A 203 -38.22 28.38 26.00
N ALA A 204 -39.28 28.52 25.20
CA ALA A 204 -39.30 28.63 23.74
C ALA A 204 -39.05 30.01 23.06
N ALA A 205 -38.59 29.91 21.80
CA ALA A 205 -39.07 30.57 20.56
C ALA A 205 -39.27 32.10 20.42
N ALA A 206 -38.67 32.65 19.34
CA ALA A 206 -39.16 33.70 18.41
C ALA A 206 -37.96 34.30 17.63
N ALA A 207 -38.03 34.78 16.38
CA ALA A 207 -38.94 34.61 15.23
C ALA A 207 -38.20 35.21 13.97
N GLU A 208 -38.58 35.02 12.69
CA GLU A 208 -39.75 34.36 12.10
C GLU A 208 -39.56 33.77 10.67
N PRO A 209 -39.19 34.53 9.61
CA PRO A 209 -39.96 34.43 8.35
C PRO A 209 -39.18 33.88 7.14
N ARG A 210 -39.76 33.47 5.98
CA ARG A 210 -41.11 33.12 5.44
C ARG A 210 -40.85 32.47 4.04
N ARG A 211 -41.75 31.84 3.28
CA ARG A 211 -43.22 31.65 3.27
C ARG A 211 -43.57 30.17 2.98
N ASP A 212 -44.86 29.85 3.07
CA ASP A 212 -45.45 28.51 2.94
C ASP A 212 -46.10 28.14 1.58
N VAL A 213 -46.09 26.82 1.33
CA VAL A 213 -47.19 25.89 1.00
C VAL A 213 -48.61 26.42 0.69
N THR A 214 -49.26 25.84 -0.33
CA THR A 214 -50.61 25.18 -0.36
C THR A 214 -50.91 24.78 -1.82
N ASP A 215 -51.01 23.50 -2.19
CA ASP A 215 -52.10 22.51 -2.02
C ASP A 215 -53.46 22.87 -2.67
N SER A 216 -53.91 22.00 -3.59
CA SER A 216 -55.32 21.72 -3.93
C SER A 216 -55.41 20.55 -4.91
N GLY A 217 -55.90 19.40 -4.45
CA GLY A 217 -55.82 18.14 -5.20
C GLY A 217 -56.97 17.73 -6.14
N ARG A 218 -56.88 16.43 -6.48
CA ARG A 218 -57.94 15.49 -6.87
C ARG A 218 -58.35 15.41 -8.36
N HIS A 219 -58.71 14.18 -8.76
CA HIS A 219 -59.31 13.73 -10.05
C HIS A 219 -58.28 13.55 -11.20
N ARG A 220 -58.32 12.54 -12.08
CA ARG A 220 -59.18 11.34 -12.26
C ARG A 220 -58.43 10.32 -13.15
N ALA A 221 -58.70 9.01 -13.03
CA ALA A 221 -58.14 7.99 -13.92
C ALA A 221 -58.84 7.97 -15.31
N VAL A 222 -58.07 7.79 -16.38
CA VAL A 222 -58.53 7.33 -17.71
C VAL A 222 -57.39 6.55 -18.39
N GLU A 223 -57.69 5.38 -18.96
CA GLU A 223 -56.82 4.72 -19.95
C GLU A 223 -56.86 5.49 -21.30
N PRO A 224 -56.04 5.09 -22.28
CA PRO A 224 -56.63 4.89 -23.60
C PRO A 224 -56.36 3.50 -24.17
N ALA A 225 -57.40 2.97 -24.81
CA ALA A 225 -57.37 1.70 -25.51
C ALA A 225 -56.69 1.80 -26.90
N ALA A 226 -56.57 0.62 -27.49
CA ALA A 226 -56.10 0.34 -28.84
C ALA A 226 -56.49 1.34 -29.95
N ALA A 227 -55.56 1.53 -30.88
CA ALA A 227 -55.85 1.71 -32.29
C ALA A 227 -54.88 0.83 -33.09
N GLU A 228 -55.43 -0.04 -33.93
CA GLU A 228 -54.69 -0.82 -34.91
C GLU A 228 -54.28 0.08 -36.08
N GLU A 229 -53.09 -0.10 -36.65
CA GLU A 229 -52.94 0.12 -38.09
C GLU A 229 -51.95 -0.86 -38.70
N GLU A 230 -52.48 -1.66 -39.62
CA GLU A 230 -51.81 -2.76 -40.30
C GLU A 230 -51.01 -2.23 -41.50
N ARG A 231 -49.71 -2.52 -41.55
CA ARG A 231 -48.98 -2.62 -42.82
C ARG A 231 -48.11 -3.86 -42.84
N ALA A 232 -48.59 -4.86 -43.56
CA ALA A 232 -47.76 -5.97 -44.00
C ALA A 232 -46.65 -5.46 -44.94
N ASP A 233 -45.42 -5.88 -44.71
CA ASP A 233 -44.45 -6.08 -45.78
C ASP A 233 -43.91 -7.51 -45.69
N THR A 234 -43.91 -8.20 -46.82
CA THR A 234 -43.62 -9.63 -46.94
C THR A 234 -42.13 -9.85 -47.17
N GLY A 235 -41.38 -10.04 -46.07
CA GLY A 235 -39.95 -10.35 -46.08
C GLY A 235 -39.63 -11.71 -45.48
N GLU A 236 -39.62 -12.74 -46.33
CA GLU A 236 -38.90 -14.02 -46.22
C GLU A 236 -38.53 -14.55 -44.81
N ARG A 237 -39.36 -15.48 -44.30
CA ARG A 237 -39.17 -16.15 -43.00
C ARG A 237 -38.05 -17.19 -43.03
N ALA A 238 -36.80 -16.73 -43.04
CA ALA A 238 -35.66 -17.58 -42.70
C ALA A 238 -35.84 -18.10 -41.27
N THR A 239 -35.91 -19.43 -41.10
CA THR A 239 -35.91 -20.07 -39.78
C THR A 239 -34.54 -19.89 -39.14
N ALA A 240 -34.38 -18.81 -38.38
CA ALA A 240 -33.24 -18.61 -37.51
C ALA A 240 -33.21 -19.72 -36.46
N ILE A 241 -32.36 -20.72 -36.69
CA ILE A 241 -31.95 -21.67 -35.65
C ILE A 241 -31.34 -20.79 -34.54
N PRO A 242 -31.84 -20.83 -33.29
CA PRO A 242 -31.24 -20.05 -32.23
C PRO A 242 -29.76 -20.46 -32.10
N PRO A 243 -28.81 -19.51 -32.02
CA PRO A 243 -27.41 -19.85 -31.95
C PRO A 243 -27.18 -20.73 -30.71
N MET A 244 -26.74 -21.97 -30.94
CA MET A 244 -26.29 -22.85 -29.87
C MET A 244 -25.26 -22.08 -29.02
N PRO A 245 -25.37 -22.10 -27.68
CA PRO A 245 -24.37 -21.46 -26.84
C PRO A 245 -23.00 -22.10 -27.12
N GLU A 246 -22.09 -21.31 -27.71
CA GLU A 246 -20.68 -21.64 -27.93
C GLU A 246 -20.10 -22.31 -26.68
N PRO A 247 -19.74 -23.61 -26.70
CA PRO A 247 -19.36 -24.34 -25.49
C PRO A 247 -18.06 -23.82 -24.86
N GLY A 248 -17.29 -22.98 -25.57
CA GLY A 248 -16.15 -22.24 -25.02
C GLY A 248 -16.53 -20.98 -24.22
N ARG A 249 -17.66 -20.32 -24.50
CA ARG A 249 -17.96 -18.98 -23.99
C ARG A 249 -18.26 -18.95 -22.49
N GLY A 250 -18.97 -19.97 -21.99
CA GLY A 250 -19.14 -20.18 -20.55
C GLY A 250 -17.79 -20.48 -19.87
N ARG A 251 -16.98 -21.36 -20.47
CA ARG A 251 -15.66 -21.72 -19.93
C ARG A 251 -14.69 -20.53 -19.83
N GLU A 252 -14.70 -19.62 -20.81
CA GLU A 252 -13.89 -18.40 -20.78
C GLU A 252 -14.38 -17.44 -19.68
N PHE A 253 -15.70 -17.23 -19.57
CA PHE A 253 -16.31 -16.45 -18.50
C PHE A 253 -16.00 -16.99 -17.09
N ASP A 254 -16.03 -18.31 -16.92
CA ASP A 254 -15.75 -18.96 -15.64
C ASP A 254 -14.27 -18.81 -15.23
N ILE A 255 -13.34 -18.88 -16.19
CA ILE A 255 -11.91 -18.60 -15.96
C ILE A 255 -11.68 -17.11 -15.65
N ASP A 256 -12.38 -16.19 -16.33
CA ASP A 256 -12.29 -14.76 -16.01
C ASP A 256 -12.90 -14.41 -14.65
N ARG A 257 -13.97 -15.11 -14.21
CA ARG A 257 -14.47 -15.03 -12.83
C ARG A 257 -13.43 -15.52 -11.82
N LEU A 258 -12.75 -16.64 -12.07
CA LEU A 258 -11.69 -17.11 -11.18
C LEU A 258 -10.50 -16.13 -11.13
N ASN A 259 -10.11 -15.54 -12.26
CA ASN A 259 -9.07 -14.51 -12.32
C ASN A 259 -9.46 -13.23 -11.53
N LEU A 260 -10.73 -12.81 -11.59
CA LEU A 260 -11.25 -11.70 -10.78
C LEU A 260 -11.11 -11.95 -9.27
N LEU A 261 -11.46 -13.16 -8.83
CA LEU A 261 -11.37 -13.56 -7.42
C LEU A 261 -9.90 -13.66 -6.95
N LEU A 262 -9.03 -14.19 -7.82
CA LEU A 262 -7.59 -14.26 -7.58
C LEU A 262 -6.96 -12.84 -7.49
N GLU A 263 -7.29 -11.95 -8.43
CA GLU A 263 -6.81 -10.56 -8.45
C GLU A 263 -7.22 -9.80 -7.18
N PHE A 264 -8.40 -10.09 -6.61
CA PHE A 264 -8.89 -9.47 -5.38
C PHE A 264 -8.00 -9.76 -4.17
N VAL A 265 -7.54 -11.00 -4.00
CA VAL A 265 -6.66 -11.38 -2.86
C VAL A 265 -5.19 -11.05 -3.13
N VAL A 266 -4.70 -11.26 -4.35
CA VAL A 266 -3.28 -11.01 -4.69
C VAL A 266 -2.92 -9.52 -4.55
N ARG A 267 -3.83 -8.60 -4.90
CA ARG A 267 -3.60 -7.15 -4.73
C ARG A 267 -3.40 -6.72 -3.27
N GLN A 268 -3.82 -7.54 -2.30
CA GLN A 268 -3.67 -7.26 -0.86
C GLN A 268 -2.37 -7.85 -0.31
N GLU A 269 -1.97 -9.05 -0.77
CA GLU A 269 -0.70 -9.66 -0.39
C GLU A 269 -0.04 -10.40 -1.59
N PRO A 270 0.71 -9.69 -2.44
CA PRO A 270 1.31 -10.23 -3.66
C PRO A 270 2.62 -11.01 -3.42
N ARG A 271 3.07 -11.13 -2.16
CA ARG A 271 4.27 -11.90 -1.79
C ARG A 271 4.00 -13.39 -1.62
N LEU A 272 2.74 -13.81 -1.69
CA LEU A 272 2.30 -15.19 -1.55
C LEU A 272 1.98 -15.83 -2.89
N ASN A 273 2.13 -17.14 -3.02
CA ASN A 273 1.42 -17.84 -4.07
C ASN A 273 -0.06 -17.93 -3.69
N TRP A 274 -0.91 -17.80 -4.69
CA TRP A 274 -2.35 -17.93 -4.57
C TRP A 274 -2.88 -18.86 -5.66
N ALA A 275 -3.95 -19.57 -5.36
CA ALA A 275 -4.74 -20.28 -6.34
C ALA A 275 -6.23 -20.06 -6.07
N ALA A 276 -7.01 -19.97 -7.14
CA ALA A 276 -8.46 -19.97 -7.10
C ALA A 276 -8.96 -21.11 -8.02
N GLY A 277 -9.80 -22.00 -7.49
CA GLY A 277 -10.24 -23.18 -8.21
C GLY A 277 -11.73 -23.45 -8.04
N GLU A 278 -12.33 -24.03 -9.06
CA GLU A 278 -13.68 -24.56 -9.03
C GLU A 278 -13.60 -26.08 -8.85
N ARG A 279 -14.21 -26.58 -7.78
CA ARG A 279 -14.29 -28.01 -7.47
C ARG A 279 -15.41 -28.69 -8.26
N ALA A 280 -15.39 -30.02 -8.29
CA ALA A 280 -16.39 -30.82 -9.01
C ALA A 280 -17.84 -30.65 -8.48
N ASP A 281 -18.01 -30.15 -7.24
CA ASP A 281 -19.29 -29.79 -6.64
C ASP A 281 -19.76 -28.36 -6.98
N GLY A 282 -19.00 -27.62 -7.80
CA GLY A 282 -19.27 -26.22 -8.16
C GLY A 282 -18.80 -25.20 -7.12
N THR A 283 -18.21 -25.63 -5.99
CA THR A 283 -17.68 -24.71 -4.99
C THR A 283 -16.41 -24.02 -5.52
N THR A 284 -16.35 -22.69 -5.35
CA THR A 284 -15.15 -21.92 -5.68
C THR A 284 -14.30 -21.74 -4.42
N VAL A 285 -13.05 -22.20 -4.43
CA VAL A 285 -12.14 -22.14 -3.27
C VAL A 285 -10.93 -21.26 -3.60
N VAL A 286 -10.52 -20.42 -2.65
CA VAL A 286 -9.29 -19.60 -2.72
C VAL A 286 -8.29 -20.08 -1.67
N VAL A 287 -7.04 -20.26 -2.07
CA VAL A 287 -5.97 -20.86 -1.25
C VAL A 287 -4.65 -20.10 -1.42
N THR A 288 -3.89 -20.00 -0.33
CA THR A 288 -2.47 -19.69 -0.34
C THR A 288 -1.68 -20.83 0.32
N ASP A 289 -0.45 -21.07 -0.13
CA ASP A 289 0.44 -22.09 0.43
C ASP A 289 1.29 -21.60 1.63
N LEU A 290 1.09 -20.36 2.12
CA LEU A 290 1.80 -19.80 3.27
C LEU A 290 1.89 -20.76 4.48
N ALA A 291 0.75 -21.37 4.84
CA ALA A 291 0.66 -22.24 6.01
C ALA A 291 -0.53 -23.19 5.89
N HIS A 292 -0.35 -24.34 5.23
CA HIS A 292 -1.33 -25.43 5.16
C HIS A 292 -2.71 -25.10 4.54
N GLY A 293 -2.84 -23.93 3.88
CA GLY A 293 -4.10 -23.40 3.36
C GLY A 293 -4.75 -22.29 4.21
N TRP A 294 -4.14 -21.90 5.33
CA TRP A 294 -4.59 -20.79 6.16
C TRP A 294 -4.47 -19.45 5.44
N VAL A 295 -5.51 -18.61 5.53
CA VAL A 295 -5.49 -17.23 5.03
C VAL A 295 -5.19 -16.25 6.18
N PRO A 296 -4.12 -15.44 6.08
CA PRO A 296 -3.78 -14.42 7.07
C PRO A 296 -4.90 -13.42 7.41
N PRO A 297 -4.87 -12.83 8.62
CA PRO A 297 -5.68 -11.67 8.94
C PRO A 297 -5.27 -10.45 8.09
N GLY A 298 -6.15 -9.46 8.02
CA GLY A 298 -5.96 -8.27 7.18
C GLY A 298 -6.25 -8.49 5.69
N ILE A 299 -6.39 -9.74 5.24
CA ILE A 299 -6.81 -10.07 3.88
C ILE A 299 -8.34 -10.13 3.82
N SER A 300 -8.95 -9.26 3.02
CA SER A 300 -10.37 -9.29 2.68
C SER A 300 -10.63 -10.38 1.65
N LEU A 301 -11.73 -11.12 1.81
CA LEU A 301 -12.12 -12.21 0.90
C LEU A 301 -13.41 -11.83 0.16
N PRO A 302 -13.54 -12.16 -1.13
CA PRO A 302 -14.76 -11.89 -1.88
C PRO A 302 -15.91 -12.80 -1.42
N ALA A 303 -17.15 -12.30 -1.46
CA ALA A 303 -18.34 -13.11 -1.15
C ALA A 303 -18.48 -14.32 -2.09
N GLY A 304 -18.99 -15.45 -1.57
CA GLY A 304 -19.23 -16.67 -2.36
C GLY A 304 -17.97 -17.44 -2.78
N VAL A 305 -16.86 -17.31 -2.03
CA VAL A 305 -15.73 -18.27 -2.08
C VAL A 305 -15.62 -19.02 -0.76
N GLY A 306 -15.25 -20.30 -0.83
CA GLY A 306 -14.80 -21.08 0.32
C GLY A 306 -13.30 -20.93 0.57
N LEU A 307 -12.89 -21.27 1.78
CA LEU A 307 -11.50 -21.53 2.15
C LEU A 307 -11.28 -23.03 2.38
N LEU A 308 -10.04 -23.43 2.60
CA LEU A 308 -9.76 -24.77 3.13
C LEU A 308 -10.08 -24.83 4.63
N GLU A 309 -10.71 -25.91 5.04
CA GLU A 309 -10.89 -26.27 6.45
C GLU A 309 -9.54 -26.32 7.20
N PRO A 310 -9.50 -25.99 8.51
CA PRO A 310 -8.33 -26.21 9.35
C PRO A 310 -7.73 -27.61 9.20
N GLY A 311 -6.42 -27.70 9.01
CA GLY A 311 -5.73 -28.99 8.87
C GLY A 311 -4.29 -28.83 8.37
N ARG A 312 -3.43 -29.82 8.67
CA ARG A 312 -2.05 -29.86 8.14
C ARG A 312 -2.07 -30.30 6.68
N ARG A 313 -1.43 -29.52 5.80
CA ARG A 313 -1.26 -29.79 4.36
C ARG A 313 0.10 -29.31 3.89
N SER A 314 0.67 -29.98 2.91
CA SER A 314 1.94 -29.63 2.25
C SER A 314 1.76 -29.58 0.74
N GLY A 315 2.71 -28.99 0.03
CA GLY A 315 2.64 -28.79 -1.42
C GLY A 315 2.23 -27.37 -1.79
N LYS A 316 2.00 -27.13 -3.07
CA LYS A 316 1.68 -25.80 -3.64
C LYS A 316 0.20 -25.47 -3.49
N ALA A 317 -0.15 -24.18 -3.58
CA ALA A 317 -1.54 -23.73 -3.47
C ALA A 317 -2.51 -24.48 -4.41
N THR A 318 -2.09 -24.81 -5.64
CA THR A 318 -2.90 -25.61 -6.59
C THR A 318 -3.08 -27.06 -6.19
N GLU A 319 -2.10 -27.66 -5.51
CA GLU A 319 -2.16 -29.05 -5.03
C GLU A 319 -3.08 -29.15 -3.80
N MET A 320 -3.07 -28.13 -2.94
CA MET A 320 -3.92 -28.07 -1.74
C MET A 320 -5.42 -27.93 -2.01
N ILE A 321 -5.84 -27.39 -3.17
CA ILE A 321 -7.27 -27.27 -3.52
C ILE A 321 -7.89 -28.67 -3.75
N GLY A 322 -7.10 -29.62 -4.27
CA GLY A 322 -7.55 -30.96 -4.66
C GLY A 322 -8.20 -31.00 -6.05
N ASP A 323 -9.10 -31.97 -6.26
CA ASP A 323 -9.76 -32.18 -7.55
C ASP A 323 -10.60 -30.98 -7.98
N THR A 324 -10.19 -30.37 -9.09
CA THR A 324 -10.79 -29.15 -9.66
C THR A 324 -11.15 -29.36 -11.13
N THR A 325 -12.28 -28.78 -11.54
CA THR A 325 -12.67 -28.68 -12.96
C THR A 325 -11.87 -27.57 -13.65
N ARG A 326 -11.54 -26.52 -12.90
CA ARG A 326 -10.81 -25.32 -13.34
C ARG A 326 -9.96 -24.78 -12.20
N VAL A 327 -8.75 -24.32 -12.51
CA VAL A 327 -7.88 -23.64 -11.54
C VAL A 327 -7.06 -22.55 -12.23
N VAL A 328 -6.94 -21.41 -11.56
CA VAL A 328 -6.02 -20.32 -11.89
C VAL A 328 -5.06 -20.12 -10.72
N ARG A 329 -3.84 -19.65 -11.01
CA ARG A 329 -2.78 -19.48 -10.01
C ARG A 329 -2.01 -18.19 -10.23
N TYR A 330 -1.41 -17.72 -9.15
CA TYR A 330 -0.48 -16.60 -9.11
C TYR A 330 0.75 -17.03 -8.29
N ALA A 331 1.94 -16.79 -8.83
CA ALA A 331 3.20 -16.78 -8.09
C ALA A 331 3.70 -15.33 -7.91
N PRO A 332 4.44 -15.01 -6.84
CA PRO A 332 5.00 -13.68 -6.61
C PRO A 332 5.79 -13.15 -7.82
N GLY A 333 5.35 -12.01 -8.35
CA GLY A 333 5.93 -11.40 -9.55
C GLY A 333 5.20 -11.69 -10.86
N ASP A 334 4.22 -12.61 -10.87
CA ASP A 334 3.35 -12.80 -12.04
C ASP A 334 2.58 -11.51 -12.39
N SER A 335 2.30 -11.32 -13.68
CA SER A 335 1.52 -10.17 -14.14
C SER A 335 0.03 -10.41 -13.93
N LEU A 336 -0.60 -9.65 -13.03
CA LEU A 336 -2.05 -9.63 -12.88
C LEU A 336 -2.71 -9.00 -14.11
N ARG A 337 -3.56 -9.77 -14.80
CA ARG A 337 -4.50 -9.22 -15.79
C ARG A 337 -5.44 -8.25 -15.05
N ARG A 338 -5.50 -6.99 -15.48
CA ARG A 338 -6.47 -6.03 -14.93
C ARG A 338 -7.88 -6.44 -15.38
N SER A 339 -8.65 -7.03 -14.48
CA SER A 339 -9.95 -7.58 -14.81
C SER A 339 -11.05 -6.52 -14.65
N ALA A 340 -11.90 -6.37 -15.66
CA ALA A 340 -13.08 -5.52 -15.56
C ALA A 340 -14.07 -6.14 -14.57
N GLY A 341 -14.65 -5.32 -13.67
CA GLY A 341 -15.60 -5.80 -12.66
C GLY A 341 -14.99 -6.10 -11.28
N LEU A 342 -13.68 -5.95 -11.07
CA LEU A 342 -13.05 -6.16 -9.74
C LEU A 342 -13.72 -5.32 -8.63
N ALA A 343 -14.10 -4.07 -8.95
CA ALA A 343 -14.78 -3.17 -8.03
C ALA A 343 -16.24 -3.56 -7.70
N ALA A 344 -16.81 -4.55 -8.40
CA ALA A 344 -18.13 -5.11 -8.08
C ALA A 344 -18.07 -6.25 -7.05
N LEU A 345 -16.87 -6.82 -6.80
CA LEU A 345 -16.67 -7.80 -5.74
C LEU A 345 -16.82 -7.13 -4.38
N LYS A 346 -17.64 -7.74 -3.52
CA LYS A 346 -17.84 -7.31 -2.13
C LYS A 346 -16.99 -8.17 -1.21
N ALA A 347 -16.29 -7.53 -0.27
CA ALA A 347 -15.65 -8.23 0.83
C ALA A 347 -16.73 -8.91 1.72
N SER A 348 -16.44 -10.10 2.23
CA SER A 348 -17.30 -10.86 3.15
C SER A 348 -16.47 -11.56 4.22
N LEU A 349 -17.09 -11.81 5.38
CA LEU A 349 -16.56 -12.67 6.44
C LEU A 349 -17.06 -14.11 6.34
N GLU A 350 -18.12 -14.36 5.56
CA GLU A 350 -18.69 -15.69 5.24
C GLU A 350 -17.61 -16.74 4.88
N PRO A 351 -16.55 -16.45 4.08
CA PRO A 351 -15.51 -17.45 3.78
C PRO A 351 -14.70 -17.94 4.99
N ARG A 352 -14.77 -17.24 6.14
CA ARG A 352 -14.14 -17.62 7.41
C ARG A 352 -15.10 -18.33 8.37
N GLU A 353 -16.37 -18.50 8.02
CA GLU A 353 -17.32 -19.22 8.87
C GLU A 353 -16.88 -20.68 9.03
N LEU A 354 -16.85 -21.12 10.29
CA LEU A 354 -16.47 -22.45 10.74
C LEU A 354 -17.34 -22.79 11.96
N PRO A 355 -17.51 -24.08 12.34
CA PRO A 355 -18.25 -24.46 13.54
C PRO A 355 -17.83 -23.65 14.77
N GLU A 356 -18.80 -23.03 15.44
CA GLU A 356 -18.57 -22.14 16.58
C GLU A 356 -17.86 -22.85 17.74
N ILE A 357 -17.02 -22.11 18.48
CA ILE A 357 -16.37 -22.59 19.71
C ILE A 357 -17.22 -22.14 20.91
N ASP A 358 -17.72 -23.12 21.68
CA ASP A 358 -18.34 -22.89 22.98
C ASP A 358 -17.38 -22.10 23.90
N ASP A 359 -17.87 -21.01 24.50
CA ASP A 359 -17.05 -20.06 25.28
C ASP A 359 -15.74 -19.67 24.56
N LEU A 360 -15.87 -19.06 23.38
CA LEU A 360 -14.74 -18.56 22.58
C LEU A 360 -13.73 -17.74 23.41
N GLY A 361 -14.22 -16.91 24.34
CA GLY A 361 -13.39 -16.11 25.25
C GLY A 361 -12.57 -16.97 26.21
N GLY A 362 -13.21 -17.90 26.93
CA GLY A 362 -12.53 -18.83 27.84
C GLY A 362 -11.58 -19.79 27.11
N ALA A 363 -11.94 -20.24 25.91
CA ALA A 363 -11.09 -21.05 25.03
C ALA A 363 -9.82 -20.28 24.62
N LEU A 364 -9.96 -19.03 24.15
CA LEU A 364 -8.84 -18.16 23.76
C LEU A 364 -7.92 -17.82 24.94
N ASN A 365 -8.49 -17.48 26.10
CA ASN A 365 -7.73 -17.26 27.34
C ASN A 365 -6.97 -18.52 27.78
N THR A 366 -7.53 -19.71 27.55
CA THR A 366 -6.85 -20.98 27.88
C THR A 366 -5.74 -21.31 26.90
N ALA A 367 -5.93 -21.09 25.59
CA ALA A 367 -4.90 -21.29 24.58
C ALA A 367 -3.70 -20.34 24.77
N THR A 368 -3.96 -19.04 24.93
CA THR A 368 -2.90 -18.03 25.11
C THR A 368 -2.06 -18.25 26.37
N ARG A 369 -2.66 -18.65 27.51
CA ARG A 369 -1.92 -18.91 28.76
C ARG A 369 -0.87 -20.03 28.69
N ARG A 370 -0.93 -20.90 27.68
CA ARG A 370 0.02 -22.03 27.51
C ARG A 370 1.22 -21.70 26.62
N ARG A 371 1.29 -20.49 26.04
CA ARG A 371 2.26 -20.12 25.00
C ARG A 371 3.23 -19.06 25.50
N GLU A 372 4.46 -19.46 25.80
CA GLU A 372 5.51 -18.56 26.30
C GLU A 372 6.03 -17.56 25.27
N GLY A 373 5.87 -17.84 23.97
CA GLY A 373 6.32 -16.96 22.87
C GLY A 373 5.47 -15.71 22.66
N LEU A 374 4.28 -15.63 23.26
CA LEU A 374 3.37 -14.50 23.06
C LEU A 374 3.80 -13.24 23.81
N PRO A 375 3.61 -12.04 23.23
CA PRO A 375 3.73 -10.79 23.96
C PRO A 375 2.79 -10.73 25.17
N ARG A 376 3.27 -10.26 26.32
CA ARG A 376 2.49 -10.26 27.59
C ARG A 376 1.12 -9.60 27.50
N ILE A 377 0.97 -8.62 26.61
CA ILE A 377 -0.29 -7.92 26.36
C ILE A 377 -1.39 -8.87 25.86
N VAL A 378 -1.04 -9.92 25.10
CA VAL A 378 -1.99 -10.91 24.56
C VAL A 378 -2.67 -11.69 25.68
N HIS A 379 -1.93 -12.18 26.67
CA HIS A 379 -2.52 -12.89 27.82
C HIS A 379 -3.45 -11.98 28.64
N ALA A 380 -3.02 -10.72 28.86
CA ALA A 380 -3.81 -9.75 29.59
C ALA A 380 -5.13 -9.43 28.85
N MET A 381 -5.07 -9.22 27.53
CA MET A 381 -6.24 -8.98 26.69
C MET A 381 -7.17 -10.17 26.60
N ALA A 382 -6.65 -11.37 26.31
CA ALA A 382 -7.47 -12.58 26.23
C ALA A 382 -8.20 -12.83 27.57
N SER A 383 -7.54 -12.61 28.71
CA SER A 383 -8.20 -12.71 30.02
C SER A 383 -9.20 -11.58 30.30
N THR A 384 -8.96 -10.35 29.83
CA THR A 384 -9.85 -9.20 30.05
C THR A 384 -11.09 -9.28 29.17
N ALA A 385 -10.92 -9.65 27.89
CA ALA A 385 -11.99 -9.83 26.94
C ALA A 385 -12.87 -11.05 27.30
N ALA A 386 -12.27 -12.16 27.76
CA ALA A 386 -13.03 -13.30 28.28
C ALA A 386 -13.90 -12.94 29.51
N ALA A 387 -13.48 -11.94 30.30
CA ALA A 387 -14.27 -11.38 31.39
C ALA A 387 -15.30 -10.32 30.93
N GLY A 388 -15.55 -10.18 29.62
CA GLY A 388 -16.50 -9.21 29.05
C GLY A 388 -16.10 -7.75 29.26
N THR A 389 -14.85 -7.47 29.62
CA THR A 389 -14.37 -6.12 29.93
C THR A 389 -13.81 -5.45 28.68
N ARG A 390 -14.19 -4.18 28.45
CA ARG A 390 -13.70 -3.39 27.32
C ARG A 390 -12.21 -3.07 27.47
N ILE A 391 -11.44 -3.36 26.43
CA ILE A 391 -10.03 -3.00 26.27
C ILE A 391 -9.94 -1.63 25.59
N ALA A 392 -8.90 -0.85 25.87
CA ALA A 392 -8.75 0.48 25.28
C ALA A 392 -8.15 0.41 23.86
N ASP A 393 -8.62 1.27 22.94
CA ASP A 393 -8.18 1.30 21.54
C ASP A 393 -6.66 1.36 21.39
N GLN A 394 -5.98 2.16 22.22
CA GLN A 394 -4.52 2.28 22.24
C GLN A 394 -3.82 0.96 22.56
N GLU A 395 -4.43 0.08 23.36
CA GLU A 395 -3.88 -1.24 23.63
C GLU A 395 -4.11 -2.16 22.42
N VAL A 396 -5.29 -2.09 21.78
CA VAL A 396 -5.58 -2.80 20.52
C VAL A 396 -4.58 -2.45 19.41
N ASP A 397 -4.18 -1.18 19.30
CA ASP A 397 -3.14 -0.75 18.36
C ASP A 397 -1.78 -1.41 18.65
N VAL A 398 -1.41 -1.61 19.92
CA VAL A 398 -0.18 -2.34 20.29
C VAL A 398 -0.29 -3.82 19.92
N LEU A 399 -1.47 -4.43 20.11
CA LEU A 399 -1.72 -5.81 19.67
C LEU A 399 -1.61 -5.94 18.14
N ARG A 400 -2.14 -4.98 17.37
CA ARG A 400 -2.01 -4.93 15.91
C ARG A 400 -0.57 -4.85 15.45
N VAL A 401 0.26 -4.02 16.08
CA VAL A 401 1.70 -3.95 15.78
C VAL A 401 2.39 -5.30 16.00
N HIS A 402 2.04 -6.03 17.07
CA HIS A 402 2.56 -7.39 17.27
C HIS A 402 2.06 -8.38 16.21
N LEU A 403 0.78 -8.30 15.84
CA LEU A 403 0.20 -9.15 14.79
C LEU A 403 0.84 -8.91 13.42
N ASP A 404 0.98 -7.66 12.99
CA ASP A 404 1.64 -7.31 11.73
C ASP A 404 3.13 -7.68 11.74
N THR A 405 3.80 -7.59 12.89
CA THR A 405 5.20 -8.05 13.03
C THR A 405 5.30 -9.57 12.81
N ALA A 406 4.44 -10.37 13.47
CA ALA A 406 4.42 -11.82 13.30
C ALA A 406 4.05 -12.21 11.85
N ARG A 407 3.01 -11.58 11.29
CA ARG A 407 2.59 -11.78 9.89
C ARG A 407 3.71 -11.43 8.91
N TYR A 408 4.44 -10.34 9.12
CA TYR A 408 5.60 -9.98 8.30
C TYR A 408 6.72 -11.01 8.40
N GLN A 409 7.03 -11.51 9.61
CA GLN A 409 8.05 -12.54 9.82
C GLN A 409 7.70 -13.86 9.11
N LEU A 410 6.44 -14.31 9.16
CA LEU A 410 5.97 -15.48 8.39
C LEU A 410 6.22 -15.29 6.88
N LEU A 411 5.91 -14.10 6.35
CA LEU A 411 6.09 -13.78 4.93
C LEU A 411 7.57 -13.64 4.50
N VAL A 412 8.49 -13.41 5.45
CA VAL A 412 9.94 -13.41 5.21
C VAL A 412 10.52 -14.82 5.28
N GLN A 413 9.93 -15.71 6.09
CA GLN A 413 10.34 -17.11 6.19
C GLN A 413 9.80 -17.99 5.05
N PHE A 414 8.67 -17.59 4.43
CA PHE A 414 8.03 -18.32 3.34
C PHE A 414 9.02 -18.73 2.23
N PRO A 415 9.08 -20.02 1.80
CA PRO A 415 8.14 -21.10 2.12
C PRO A 415 8.36 -21.82 3.46
N ASP A 416 9.52 -21.67 4.09
CA ASP A 416 9.96 -22.45 5.26
C ASP A 416 9.55 -21.76 6.58
N VAL A 417 8.24 -21.60 6.76
CA VAL A 417 7.61 -20.98 7.95
C VAL A 417 7.88 -21.77 9.24
N ASP A 418 8.31 -21.08 10.29
CA ASP A 418 8.40 -21.65 11.65
C ASP A 418 6.99 -21.98 12.21
N PRO A 419 6.70 -23.25 12.55
CA PRO A 419 5.43 -23.64 13.14
C PRO A 419 5.13 -22.97 14.49
N ALA A 420 6.15 -22.59 15.27
CA ALA A 420 5.96 -21.89 16.54
C ALA A 420 5.45 -20.47 16.29
N LEU A 421 6.11 -19.72 15.41
CA LEU A 421 5.68 -18.39 14.97
C LEU A 421 4.29 -18.39 14.33
N LEU A 422 3.95 -19.40 13.54
CA LEU A 422 2.61 -19.56 12.94
C LEU A 422 1.52 -19.67 14.02
N LEU A 423 1.73 -20.54 15.01
CA LEU A 423 0.78 -20.73 16.12
C LEU A 423 0.63 -19.46 16.98
N ASP A 424 1.72 -18.71 17.19
CA ASP A 424 1.65 -17.42 17.90
C ASP A 424 0.94 -16.35 17.07
N CYS A 425 1.15 -16.30 15.76
CA CYS A 425 0.44 -15.41 14.84
C CYS A 425 -1.07 -15.71 14.80
N LEU A 426 -1.46 -16.99 14.85
CA LEU A 426 -2.87 -17.40 14.92
C LEU A 426 -3.55 -16.92 16.21
N LEU A 427 -2.87 -16.99 17.36
CA LEU A 427 -3.42 -16.49 18.62
C LEU A 427 -3.44 -14.96 18.70
N LEU A 428 -2.43 -14.28 18.13
CA LEU A 428 -2.46 -12.82 17.94
C LEU A 428 -3.67 -12.40 17.10
N ALA A 429 -3.92 -13.10 15.98
CA ALA A 429 -5.04 -12.84 15.08
C ALA A 429 -6.40 -13.10 15.74
N ALA A 430 -6.54 -14.24 16.43
CA ALA A 430 -7.75 -14.58 17.17
C ALA A 430 -8.05 -13.57 18.28
N THR A 431 -7.02 -13.09 18.98
CA THR A 431 -7.18 -12.08 20.05
C THR A 431 -7.55 -10.72 19.50
N GLU A 432 -6.93 -10.27 18.40
CA GLU A 432 -7.27 -8.97 17.80
C GLU A 432 -8.72 -8.95 17.31
N ALA A 433 -9.10 -9.95 16.52
CA ALA A 433 -10.46 -10.11 16.02
C ALA A 433 -11.50 -10.16 17.16
N PHE A 434 -11.23 -10.92 18.23
CA PHE A 434 -12.15 -11.03 19.37
C PHE A 434 -12.32 -9.70 20.11
N VAL A 435 -11.23 -8.95 20.31
CA VAL A 435 -11.25 -7.67 21.03
C VAL A 435 -11.94 -6.56 20.23
N VAL A 436 -11.89 -6.59 18.89
CA VAL A 436 -12.63 -5.66 18.02
C VAL A 436 -14.06 -6.11 17.70
N GLY A 437 -14.48 -7.28 18.18
CA GLY A 437 -15.83 -7.82 18.01
C GLY A 437 -16.06 -8.63 16.72
N ASP A 438 -15.02 -8.94 15.95
CA ASP A 438 -15.10 -9.88 14.82
C ASP A 438 -15.01 -11.33 15.34
N ILE A 439 -16.15 -11.82 15.82
CA ILE A 439 -16.31 -13.18 16.36
C ILE A 439 -16.01 -14.24 15.28
N THR A 440 -16.35 -13.97 14.00
CA THR A 440 -16.14 -14.92 12.89
C THR A 440 -14.64 -15.12 12.63
N SER A 441 -13.87 -14.04 12.46
CA SER A 441 -12.41 -14.16 12.29
C SER A 441 -11.72 -14.68 13.56
N ALA A 442 -12.21 -14.33 14.76
CA ALA A 442 -11.69 -14.88 16.01
C ALA A 442 -11.86 -16.40 16.11
N ASN A 443 -13.06 -16.91 15.80
CA ASN A 443 -13.36 -18.33 15.72
C ASN A 443 -12.50 -19.02 14.66
N TYR A 444 -12.38 -18.44 13.46
CA TYR A 444 -11.55 -18.95 12.37
C TYR A 444 -10.09 -19.16 12.81
N HIS A 445 -9.45 -18.11 13.35
CA HIS A 445 -8.04 -18.17 13.74
C HIS A 445 -7.81 -19.14 14.92
N LEU A 446 -8.74 -19.22 15.89
CA LEU A 446 -8.62 -20.17 17.00
C LEU A 446 -8.86 -21.63 16.56
N ARG A 447 -9.78 -21.90 15.61
CA ARG A 447 -9.97 -23.24 15.03
C ARG A 447 -8.72 -23.73 14.28
N TRP A 448 -8.06 -22.84 13.52
CA TRP A 448 -6.76 -23.13 12.91
C TRP A 448 -5.68 -23.43 13.95
N PHE A 449 -5.57 -22.63 15.02
CA PHE A 449 -4.65 -22.89 16.12
C PHE A 449 -4.89 -24.27 16.76
N GLN A 450 -6.13 -24.55 17.18
CA GLN A 450 -6.49 -25.82 17.85
C GLN A 450 -6.14 -27.04 17.00
N THR A 451 -6.41 -26.98 15.70
CA THR A 451 -6.18 -28.10 14.77
C THR A 451 -4.70 -28.37 14.55
N LEU A 452 -3.89 -27.30 14.45
CA LEU A 452 -2.45 -27.40 14.25
C LEU A 452 -1.71 -27.75 15.57
N GLU A 453 -2.17 -27.27 16.73
CA GLU A 453 -1.62 -27.64 18.04
C GLU A 453 -1.90 -29.12 18.38
N ALA A 454 -3.12 -29.62 18.13
CA ALA A 454 -3.50 -31.00 18.43
C ALA A 454 -2.83 -32.05 17.53
N SER A 455 -2.36 -31.64 16.35
CA SER A 455 -1.70 -32.52 15.38
C SER A 455 -0.17 -32.46 15.57
N PRO A 456 0.49 -33.46 16.18
CA PRO A 456 1.94 -33.49 16.27
C PRO A 456 2.57 -33.44 14.86
N SER A 457 3.77 -32.89 14.75
CA SER A 457 4.54 -33.02 13.50
C SER A 457 4.84 -34.50 13.25
N PRO A 458 4.62 -35.02 12.03
CA PRO A 458 5.13 -36.34 11.65
C PRO A 458 6.66 -36.37 11.64
#